data_AF-A0A8C9JKY5-F1
#
_entry.id   AF-A0A8C9JKY5-F1
#
_cell.length_a   1.000
_cell.length_b   1.000
_cell.length_c   1.000
_cell.angle_alpha   90.00
_cell.angle_beta   90.00
_cell.angle_gamma   90.00
#
_symmetry.space_group_name_H-M   'P 1'
#
loop_
_entity.id
_entity.type
_entity.pdbx_description
1 polymer ?
#
loop_
_entity_poly.entity_id
_entity_poly.type
_entity_poly.pdbx_seq_one_letter_code
_entity_poly.pdbx_strand_id
1 'polypeptide(L)'
;MKLFVGILLCSLVLGVSSQRWLTFLKEAGQGTKDMWRAYSDMREANYIGADKYFHARGNYDAARRGPGGAWAAKVISDLRENSQRVTDFFRHGSSGHGAEDSKADQAANEWGRSGKDPNHFRPDGLPSKY
;
A
#
# COMPACT_ATOMS: atom_id res chain seq x y z
N MET A 1 11.93 42.58 22.39
CA MET A 1 10.60 41.93 22.20
C MET A 1 10.40 41.39 20.78
N LYS A 2 10.59 42.17 19.70
CA LYS A 2 10.32 41.73 18.30
C LYS A 2 11.14 40.51 17.83
N LEU A 3 12.43 40.43 18.19
CA LEU A 3 13.33 39.32 17.85
C LEU A 3 12.93 37.99 18.53
N PHE A 4 12.50 38.07 19.79
CA PHE A 4 12.11 36.88 20.57
C PHE A 4 10.82 36.26 20.02
N VAL A 5 9.87 37.09 19.59
CA VAL A 5 8.64 36.64 18.91
C VAL A 5 8.95 35.98 17.57
N GLY A 6 9.89 36.53 16.79
CA GLY A 6 10.33 35.94 15.52
C GLY A 6 11.00 34.58 15.70
N ILE A 7 11.87 34.42 16.70
CA ILE A 7 12.52 33.14 17.02
C ILE A 7 11.48 32.11 17.45
N LEU A 8 10.55 32.46 18.35
CA LEU A 8 9.46 31.57 18.77
C LEU A 8 8.59 31.10 17.60
N LEU A 9 8.22 32.00 16.69
CA LEU A 9 7.46 31.67 15.49
C LEU A 9 8.24 30.73 14.55
N CYS A 10 9.52 31.00 14.29
CA CYS A 10 10.37 30.12 13.49
C CYS A 10 10.53 28.73 14.13
N SER A 11 10.76 28.66 15.43
CA SER A 11 10.87 27.38 16.16
C SER A 11 9.55 26.59 16.13
N LEU A 12 8.40 27.27 16.21
CA LEU A 12 7.08 26.63 16.07
C LEU A 12 6.86 26.09 14.65
N VAL A 13 7.17 26.87 13.61
CA VAL A 13 7.02 26.45 12.21
C VAL A 13 7.95 25.27 11.90
N LEU A 14 9.21 25.34 12.32
CA LEU A 14 10.17 24.24 12.16
C LEU A 14 9.76 23.00 12.97
N GLY A 15 9.28 23.18 14.20
CA GLY A 15 8.79 22.09 15.06
C GLY A 15 7.53 21.41 14.52
N VAL A 16 6.58 22.18 13.97
CA VAL A 16 5.39 21.62 13.30
C VAL A 16 5.79 20.88 12.02
N SER A 17 6.78 21.38 11.29
CA SER A 17 7.28 20.74 10.07
C SER A 17 8.01 19.43 10.36
N SER A 18 8.81 19.38 11.43
CA SER A 18 9.50 18.16 11.85
C SER A 18 8.54 17.10 12.43
N GLN A 19 7.54 17.52 13.21
CA GLN A 19 6.52 16.61 13.76
C GLN A 19 5.67 15.96 12.66
N ARG A 20 5.31 16.73 11.62
CA ARG A 20 4.63 16.22 10.43
C ARG A 20 5.48 15.19 9.69
N TRP A 21 6.78 15.44 9.54
CA TRP A 21 7.71 14.51 8.91
C TRP A 21 7.88 13.20 9.69
N LEU A 22 8.05 13.27 11.01
CA LEU A 22 8.14 12.08 11.86
C LEU A 22 6.85 11.26 11.83
N THR A 23 5.70 11.92 11.81
CA THR A 23 4.40 11.26 11.68
C THR A 23 4.30 10.55 10.34
N PHE A 24 4.62 11.22 9.22
CA PHE A 24 4.63 10.62 7.88
C PHE A 24 5.55 9.39 7.80
N LEU A 25 6.77 9.47 8.32
CA LEU A 25 7.70 8.33 8.32
C LEU A 25 7.19 7.15 9.15
N LYS A 26 6.56 7.44 10.31
CA LYS A 26 5.93 6.41 11.15
C LYS A 26 4.79 5.73 10.40
N GLU A 27 3.91 6.50 9.76
CA GLU A 27 2.81 5.98 8.96
C GLU A 27 3.32 5.14 7.78
N ALA A 28 4.36 5.59 7.08
CA ALA A 28 4.98 4.84 5.98
C ALA A 28 5.57 3.52 6.47
N GLY A 29 6.28 3.52 7.60
CA GLY A 29 6.80 2.30 8.22
C GLY A 29 5.69 1.33 8.64
N GLN A 30 4.57 1.84 9.14
CA GLN A 30 3.39 1.01 9.46
C GLN A 30 2.73 0.45 8.18
N GLY A 31 2.53 1.29 7.16
CA GLY A 31 1.95 0.86 5.89
C GLY A 31 2.80 -0.20 5.19
N THR A 32 4.12 -0.09 5.21
CA THR A 32 5.02 -1.14 4.70
C THR A 32 4.83 -2.47 5.45
N LYS A 33 4.66 -2.43 6.78
CA LYS A 33 4.38 -3.65 7.56
C LYS A 33 3.03 -4.26 7.20
N ASP A 34 2.02 -3.44 6.94
CA ASP A 34 0.70 -3.92 6.51
C ASP A 34 0.75 -4.56 5.12
N MET A 35 1.47 -3.95 4.18
CA MET A 35 1.70 -4.52 2.83
C MET A 35 2.44 -5.86 2.92
N TRP A 36 3.48 -5.94 3.76
CA TRP A 36 4.22 -7.19 3.99
C TRP A 36 3.31 -8.27 4.60
N ARG A 37 2.52 -7.92 5.63
CA ARG A 37 1.57 -8.83 6.24
C ARG A 37 0.56 -9.35 5.21
N ALA A 38 0.03 -8.48 4.35
CA ALA A 38 -0.90 -8.91 3.31
C ALA A 38 -0.28 -9.92 2.34
N TYR A 39 0.97 -9.70 1.95
CA TYR A 39 1.73 -10.65 1.14
C TYR A 39 2.02 -11.97 1.88
N SER A 40 2.41 -11.92 3.16
CA SER A 40 2.64 -13.11 3.98
C SER A 40 1.37 -13.95 4.12
N ASP A 41 0.24 -13.32 4.45
CA ASP A 41 -1.04 -14.00 4.58
C ASP A 41 -1.52 -14.58 3.24
N MET A 42 -1.29 -13.89 2.11
CA MET A 42 -1.59 -14.42 0.78
C MET A 42 -0.84 -15.73 0.52
N ARG A 43 0.45 -15.76 0.90
CA ARG A 43 1.29 -16.94 0.76
C ARG A 43 0.91 -18.05 1.73
N GLU A 44 0.55 -17.71 2.95
CA GLU A 44 0.08 -18.66 3.96
C GLU A 44 -1.27 -19.27 3.58
N ALA A 45 -2.20 -18.45 3.09
CA ALA A 45 -3.52 -18.87 2.65
C ALA A 45 -3.44 -19.84 1.47
N ASN A 46 -2.51 -19.60 0.53
CA ASN A 46 -2.33 -20.37 -0.69
C ASN A 46 -3.68 -20.69 -1.37
N TYR A 47 -4.56 -19.68 -1.44
CA TYR A 47 -5.96 -19.83 -1.81
C TYR A 47 -6.21 -19.30 -3.22
N ILE A 48 -6.78 -20.14 -4.08
CA ILE A 48 -7.07 -19.81 -5.47
C ILE A 48 -8.09 -18.67 -5.52
N GLY A 49 -7.82 -17.64 -6.33
CA GLY A 49 -8.71 -16.49 -6.51
C GLY A 49 -8.65 -15.43 -5.40
N ALA A 50 -7.82 -15.59 -4.37
CA ALA A 50 -7.72 -14.62 -3.27
C ALA A 50 -6.70 -13.49 -3.50
N ASP A 51 -5.93 -13.52 -4.59
CA ASP A 51 -4.86 -12.55 -4.86
C ASP A 51 -5.37 -11.09 -4.80
N LYS A 52 -6.46 -10.76 -5.51
CA LYS A 52 -7.05 -9.40 -5.52
C LYS A 52 -7.56 -8.96 -4.14
N TYR A 53 -8.03 -9.90 -3.31
CA TYR A 53 -8.39 -9.60 -1.92
C TYR A 53 -7.17 -9.15 -1.12
N PHE A 54 -6.05 -9.86 -1.21
CA PHE A 54 -4.84 -9.50 -0.47
C PHE A 54 -4.22 -8.19 -0.97
N HIS A 55 -4.29 -7.91 -2.28
CA HIS A 55 -3.94 -6.61 -2.86
C HIS A 55 -4.75 -5.46 -2.26
N ALA A 56 -6.07 -5.59 -2.27
CA ALA A 56 -6.98 -4.59 -1.73
C ALA A 56 -6.79 -4.43 -0.21
N ARG A 57 -6.70 -5.54 0.54
CA ARG A 57 -6.56 -5.52 2.01
C ARG A 57 -5.25 -4.87 2.45
N GLY A 58 -4.13 -5.21 1.81
CA GLY A 58 -2.83 -4.58 2.12
C GLY A 58 -2.86 -3.08 1.89
N ASN A 59 -3.39 -2.63 0.76
CA ASN A 59 -3.52 -1.21 0.45
C ASN A 59 -4.51 -0.49 1.39
N TYR A 60 -5.61 -1.14 1.75
CA TYR A 60 -6.61 -0.61 2.69
C TYR A 60 -6.02 -0.41 4.10
N ASP A 61 -5.35 -1.43 4.63
CA ASP A 61 -4.72 -1.37 5.95
C ASP A 61 -3.63 -0.30 5.99
N ALA A 62 -2.78 -0.24 4.97
CA ALA A 62 -1.72 0.75 4.86
C ALA A 62 -2.28 2.18 4.73
N ALA A 63 -3.28 2.41 3.89
CA ALA A 63 -3.90 3.72 3.73
C ALA A 63 -4.57 4.23 5.02
N ARG A 64 -5.10 3.32 5.85
CA ARG A 64 -5.67 3.65 7.16
C ARG A 64 -4.65 4.12 8.19
N ARG A 65 -3.35 3.98 7.93
CA ARG A 65 -2.30 4.57 8.78
C ARG A 65 -2.20 6.08 8.60
N GLY A 66 -2.57 6.60 7.44
CA GLY A 66 -2.46 8.01 7.09
C GLY A 66 -1.71 8.23 5.76
N PRO A 67 -1.40 9.48 5.40
CA PRO A 67 -0.74 9.81 4.14
C PRO A 67 0.56 9.04 3.89
N GLY A 68 1.39 8.81 4.92
CA GLY A 68 2.62 8.04 4.77
C GLY A 68 2.36 6.57 4.44
N GLY A 69 1.33 5.98 5.02
CA GLY A 69 0.93 4.59 4.75
C GLY A 69 0.33 4.44 3.35
N ALA A 70 -0.52 5.37 2.91
CA ALA A 70 -1.02 5.40 1.54
C ALA A 70 0.10 5.57 0.51
N TRP A 71 1.10 6.41 0.81
CA TRP A 71 2.30 6.55 -0.02
C TRP A 71 3.10 5.23 -0.10
N ALA A 72 3.36 4.59 1.04
CA ALA A 72 4.08 3.32 1.07
C ALA A 72 3.35 2.23 0.27
N ALA A 73 2.04 2.14 0.42
CA ALA A 73 1.19 1.22 -0.32
C ALA A 73 1.31 1.41 -1.84
N LYS A 74 1.31 2.68 -2.30
CA LYS A 74 1.51 3.00 -3.72
C LYS A 74 2.88 2.56 -4.22
N VAL A 75 3.96 2.96 -3.55
CA VAL A 75 5.33 2.63 -3.98
C VAL A 75 5.54 1.12 -4.05
N ILE A 76 5.07 0.37 -3.05
CA ILE A 76 5.22 -1.08 -3.01
C ILE A 76 4.38 -1.77 -4.10
N SER A 77 3.15 -1.28 -4.34
CA SER A 77 2.29 -1.81 -5.40
C SER A 77 2.93 -1.63 -6.79
N ASP A 78 3.42 -0.42 -7.08
CA ASP A 78 4.06 -0.09 -8.36
C ASP A 78 5.37 -0.89 -8.55
N LEU A 79 6.13 -1.12 -7.48
CA LEU A 79 7.33 -1.96 -7.51
C LEU A 79 6.99 -3.43 -7.81
N ARG A 80 5.93 -3.98 -7.18
CA ARG A 80 5.49 -5.35 -7.40
C ARG A 80 5.05 -5.56 -8.85
N GLU A 81 4.25 -4.63 -9.39
CA GLU A 81 3.82 -4.66 -10.80
C GLU A 81 5.02 -4.70 -11.75
N ASN A 82 5.99 -3.80 -11.56
CA ASN A 82 7.18 -3.76 -12.41
C ASN A 82 7.96 -5.08 -12.35
N SER A 83 8.12 -5.66 -11.16
CA SER A 83 8.76 -6.98 -11.02
C SER A 83 7.98 -8.07 -11.74
N GLN A 84 6.65 -8.10 -11.64
CA GLN A 84 5.80 -9.08 -12.31
C GLN A 84 5.87 -8.96 -13.83
N ARG A 85 5.77 -7.74 -14.37
CA ARG A 85 5.89 -7.50 -15.82
C ARG A 85 7.22 -7.97 -16.38
N VAL A 86 8.31 -7.77 -15.62
CA VAL A 86 9.64 -8.29 -16.00
C VAL A 86 9.64 -9.82 -16.01
N THR A 87 9.13 -10.46 -14.95
CA THR A 87 9.11 -11.93 -14.90
C THR A 87 8.19 -12.55 -15.96
N ASP A 88 7.06 -11.94 -16.25
CA ASP A 88 6.09 -12.43 -17.25
C ASP A 88 6.64 -12.29 -18.66
N PHE A 89 7.37 -11.21 -18.95
CA PHE A 89 8.07 -11.05 -20.23
C PHE A 89 9.03 -12.22 -20.48
N PHE A 90 9.82 -12.62 -19.48
CA PHE A 90 10.74 -13.74 -19.61
C PHE A 90 10.04 -15.11 -19.68
N ARG A 91 8.87 -15.28 -19.08
CA ARG A 91 8.13 -16.55 -19.07
C ARG A 91 7.19 -16.74 -20.25
N HIS A 92 6.53 -15.69 -20.71
CA HIS A 92 5.34 -15.75 -21.57
C HIS A 92 5.44 -14.83 -22.81
N GLY A 93 6.55 -14.12 -22.99
CA GLY A 93 6.74 -13.19 -24.11
C GLY A 93 5.69 -12.08 -24.14
N SER A 94 5.30 -11.63 -25.34
CA SER A 94 4.36 -10.51 -25.54
C SER A 94 2.87 -10.92 -25.58
N SER A 95 2.49 -12.03 -24.93
CA SER A 95 1.17 -12.68 -25.04
C SER A 95 -0.04 -11.90 -24.51
N GLY A 96 0.12 -10.63 -24.12
CA GLY A 96 -0.97 -9.75 -23.66
C GLY A 96 -1.54 -10.06 -22.27
N HIS A 97 -1.50 -11.32 -21.83
CA HIS A 97 -2.01 -11.79 -20.53
C HIS A 97 -1.46 -10.98 -19.34
N GLY A 98 -0.14 -10.76 -19.28
CA GLY A 98 0.46 -10.01 -18.15
C GLY A 98 -0.01 -8.55 -18.04
N ALA A 99 -0.48 -7.95 -19.13
CA ALA A 99 -1.00 -6.58 -19.11
C ALA A 99 -2.43 -6.49 -18.55
N GLU A 100 -3.26 -7.50 -18.79
CA GLU A 100 -4.62 -7.56 -18.22
C GLU A 100 -4.57 -7.88 -16.73
N ASP A 101 -3.73 -8.84 -16.32
CA ASP A 101 -3.52 -9.18 -14.91
C ASP A 101 -2.96 -7.99 -14.12
N SER A 102 -1.97 -7.26 -14.67
CA SER A 102 -1.42 -6.06 -14.04
C SER A 102 -2.47 -4.97 -13.83
N LYS A 103 -3.39 -4.78 -14.80
CA LYS A 103 -4.49 -3.80 -14.66
C LYS A 103 -5.47 -4.21 -13.56
N ALA A 104 -5.80 -5.49 -13.47
CA ALA A 104 -6.67 -6.00 -12.42
C ALA A 104 -6.02 -5.87 -11.03
N ASP A 105 -4.71 -6.14 -10.91
CA ASP A 105 -3.93 -5.92 -9.68
C ASP A 105 -3.98 -4.46 -9.26
N GLN A 106 -3.75 -3.53 -10.19
CA GLN A 106 -3.78 -2.10 -9.90
C GLN A 106 -5.17 -1.62 -9.49
N ALA A 107 -6.23 -2.10 -10.14
CA ALA A 107 -7.60 -1.78 -9.73
C ALA A 107 -7.90 -2.23 -8.30
N ALA A 108 -7.45 -3.42 -7.90
CA ALA A 108 -7.59 -3.91 -6.52
C ALA A 108 -6.76 -3.09 -5.52
N ASN A 109 -5.52 -2.73 -5.88
CA ASN A 109 -4.67 -1.85 -5.07
C ASN A 109 -5.34 -0.50 -4.81
N GLU A 110 -5.84 0.14 -5.87
CA GLU A 110 -6.51 1.44 -5.79
C GLU A 110 -7.83 1.38 -5.02
N TRP A 111 -8.62 0.32 -5.23
CA TRP A 111 -9.85 0.10 -4.46
C TRP A 111 -9.58 0.11 -2.96
N GLY A 112 -8.63 -0.71 -2.51
CA GLY A 112 -8.23 -0.77 -1.12
C GLY A 112 -7.66 0.56 -0.62
N ARG A 113 -6.73 1.16 -1.37
CA ARG A 113 -6.06 2.42 -1.00
C ARG A 113 -7.03 3.59 -0.90
N SER A 114 -8.15 3.54 -1.64
CA SER A 114 -9.24 4.53 -1.57
C SER A 114 -10.13 4.37 -0.33
N GLY A 115 -9.92 3.34 0.49
CA GLY A 115 -10.71 3.07 1.69
C GLY A 115 -11.99 2.27 1.43
N LYS A 116 -12.15 1.68 0.25
CA LYS A 116 -13.27 0.77 -0.03
C LYS A 116 -13.02 -0.61 0.56
N ASP A 117 -14.09 -1.32 0.89
CA ASP A 117 -14.03 -2.63 1.55
C ASP A 117 -13.28 -3.67 0.69
N PRO A 118 -12.16 -4.24 1.18
CA PRO A 118 -11.44 -5.31 0.50
C PRO A 118 -12.28 -6.58 0.28
N ASN A 119 -13.31 -6.82 1.10
CA ASN A 119 -14.17 -7.99 0.96
C ASN A 119 -14.95 -8.02 -0.35
N HIS A 120 -14.99 -6.92 -1.10
CA HIS A 120 -15.44 -6.90 -2.49
C HIS A 120 -14.75 -7.97 -3.36
N PHE A 121 -13.48 -8.29 -3.06
CA PHE A 121 -12.69 -9.31 -3.77
C PHE A 121 -12.54 -10.62 -3.00
N ARG A 122 -13.18 -10.78 -1.84
CA ARG A 122 -13.00 -11.97 -1.00
C ARG A 122 -13.66 -13.18 -1.67
N PRO A 123 -12.92 -14.27 -1.95
CA PRO A 123 -13.52 -15.47 -2.49
C PRO A 123 -14.25 -16.26 -1.39
N ASP A 124 -15.30 -16.96 -1.79
CA ASP A 124 -16.02 -17.86 -0.90
C ASP A 124 -15.08 -18.91 -0.31
N GLY A 125 -15.22 -19.14 1.01
CA GLY A 125 -14.42 -20.12 1.74
C GLY A 125 -13.04 -19.64 2.21
N LEU A 126 -12.60 -18.41 1.87
CA LEU A 126 -11.36 -17.88 2.43
C LEU A 126 -11.45 -17.80 3.97
N PRO A 127 -10.54 -18.44 4.74
CA PRO A 127 -10.61 -18.48 6.20
C PRO A 127 -10.72 -17.09 6.82
N SER A 128 -11.62 -16.91 7.79
CA SER A 128 -11.95 -15.60 8.39
C SER A 128 -10.82 -14.91 9.13
N LYS A 129 -9.71 -15.62 9.43
CA LYS A 129 -8.50 -15.01 10.01
C LYS A 129 -7.81 -14.06 9.05
N TYR A 130 -8.06 -14.21 7.74
CA TYR A 130 -7.54 -13.35 6.69
C TYR A 130 -8.55 -12.27 6.32
#